data_AF-A0A229RWD6-F1
#
_entry.id   AF-A0A229RWD6-F1
#
_cell.length_a   1.000
_cell.length_b   1.000
_cell.length_c   1.000
_cell.angle_alpha   90.00
_cell.angle_beta   90.00
_cell.angle_gamma   90.00
#
_symmetry.space_group_name_H-M   'P 1'
#
loop_
_entity.id
_entity.type
_entity.pdbx_description
1 polymer ?
#
loop_
_entity_poly.entity_id
_entity_poly.type
_entity_poly.pdbx_seq_one_letter_code
_entity_poly.pdbx_strand_id
1 'polypeptide(L)'
;MTLATLASIALLGGCADKKTNDPTSTSAPSSAGLPTAGAPSVTDPITNTKSVESDPCSAISADEMTAIAGKVKRTRSEDMTAGIACTWVFELSPNTINAGLVTANKDGLNALYAQHAAGSLTTFKPVDPISGYPAVVYANGGEGKGNCTLAIGVRNDLVYNVIPRLSNEHPSFADPCGLATKVAAAAIKNLKGA
;
A
#
# COMPACT_ATOMS: atom_id res chain seq x y z
N MET A 1 -70.04 13.87 6.04
CA MET A 1 -70.17 13.81 7.52
C MET A 1 -68.75 13.72 8.07
N THR A 2 -68.14 14.87 8.43
CA THR A 2 -67.89 15.36 9.82
C THR A 2 -66.66 14.67 10.46
N LEU A 3 -65.63 15.28 11.07
CA LEU A 3 -65.31 16.60 11.68
C LEU A 3 -63.76 16.60 11.96
N ALA A 4 -62.98 17.69 11.73
CA ALA A 4 -62.44 18.69 12.70
C ALA A 4 -61.48 18.12 13.80
N THR A 5 -60.36 18.70 14.30
CA THR A 5 -59.64 20.01 14.23
C THR A 5 -58.36 19.97 15.12
N LEU A 6 -57.35 20.80 14.77
CA LEU A 6 -56.32 21.56 15.56
C LEU A 6 -55.49 20.95 16.72
N ALA A 7 -54.18 21.23 16.72
CA ALA A 7 -53.50 22.07 17.75
C ALA A 7 -52.08 22.51 17.32
N SER A 8 -51.87 23.83 17.26
CA SER A 8 -50.57 24.51 17.09
C SER A 8 -50.00 24.91 18.45
N ILE A 9 -48.68 24.82 18.65
CA ILE A 9 -47.97 25.47 19.77
C ILE A 9 -46.88 26.35 19.18
N ALA A 10 -46.96 27.64 19.49
CA ALA A 10 -45.94 28.65 19.24
C ALA A 10 -45.33 29.07 20.59
N LEU A 11 -44.00 29.20 20.64
CA LEU A 11 -43.29 29.92 21.71
C LEU A 11 -42.26 30.85 21.06
N LEU A 12 -42.36 32.13 21.43
CA LEU A 12 -41.42 33.24 21.24
C LEU A 12 -40.09 32.89 21.94
N GLY A 13 -38.89 33.39 21.65
CA GLY A 13 -38.38 34.60 21.01
C GLY A 13 -37.03 34.90 21.69
N GLY A 14 -36.00 35.33 20.96
CA GLY A 14 -34.69 35.65 21.54
C GLY A 14 -33.63 35.99 20.50
N CYS A 15 -33.60 37.25 20.05
CA CYS A 15 -32.51 37.82 19.28
C CYS A 15 -31.51 38.50 20.24
N ALA A 16 -30.21 38.29 20.03
CA ALA A 16 -29.15 39.18 20.47
C ALA A 16 -28.02 39.21 19.42
N ASP A 17 -27.62 40.43 19.05
CA ASP A 17 -26.76 40.81 17.92
C ASP A 17 -25.23 40.73 18.18
N LYS A 18 -24.49 40.53 17.08
CA LYS A 18 -23.14 41.04 16.71
C LYS A 18 -21.89 40.64 17.50
N LYS A 19 -20.98 39.87 16.86
CA LYS A 19 -19.70 40.33 16.24
C LYS A 19 -18.78 39.16 15.84
N THR A 20 -18.30 39.22 14.59
CA THR A 20 -16.89 39.02 14.17
C THR A 20 -16.17 37.75 14.64
N ASN A 21 -16.15 36.71 13.79
CA ASN A 21 -14.94 36.20 13.13
C ASN A 21 -15.30 34.98 12.28
N ASP A 22 -15.12 35.13 10.98
CA ASP A 22 -15.11 34.08 9.97
C ASP A 22 -13.84 33.23 10.16
N PRO A 23 -13.92 31.92 10.43
CA PRO A 23 -12.96 31.01 9.87
C PRO A 23 -13.55 30.55 8.54
N THR A 24 -12.96 31.01 7.45
CA THR A 24 -13.01 30.30 6.17
C THR A 24 -12.63 28.86 6.47
N SER A 25 -13.61 27.98 6.59
CA SER A 25 -13.39 26.54 6.48
C SER A 25 -12.95 26.35 5.04
N THR A 26 -11.63 26.31 4.85
CA THR A 26 -11.05 25.67 3.68
C THR A 26 -11.57 24.25 3.69
N SER A 27 -12.64 24.03 2.92
CA SER A 27 -13.07 22.71 2.51
C SER A 27 -11.92 22.11 1.72
N ALA A 28 -11.04 21.39 2.41
CA ALA A 28 -10.17 20.44 1.74
C ALA A 28 -11.08 19.55 0.88
N PRO A 29 -10.72 19.27 -0.39
CA PRO A 29 -11.54 18.38 -1.19
C PRO A 29 -11.63 17.06 -0.45
N SER A 30 -12.83 16.75 0.05
CA SER A 30 -13.15 15.41 0.50
C SER A 30 -13.07 14.55 -0.74
N SER A 31 -11.94 13.85 -0.90
CA SER A 31 -11.90 12.65 -1.73
C SER A 31 -13.07 11.82 -1.23
N ALA A 32 -14.10 11.67 -2.05
CA ALA A 32 -15.26 10.84 -1.76
C ALA A 32 -14.75 9.40 -1.60
N GLY A 33 -14.35 9.07 -0.37
CA GLY A 33 -13.77 7.79 -0.03
C GLY A 33 -14.86 6.74 -0.06
N LEU A 34 -14.62 5.67 -0.81
CA LEU A 34 -15.30 4.41 -0.53
C LEU A 34 -15.18 4.13 0.98
N PRO A 35 -16.17 3.46 1.60
CA PRO A 35 -16.02 3.01 2.97
C PRO A 35 -14.67 2.30 3.09
N THR A 36 -13.79 2.81 3.95
CA THR A 36 -12.51 2.18 4.17
C THR A 36 -12.81 0.78 4.69
N ALA A 37 -12.34 -0.25 3.99
CA ALA A 37 -12.44 -1.66 4.37
C ALA A 37 -11.61 -1.99 5.64
N GLY A 38 -11.25 -0.97 6.43
CA GLY A 38 -10.47 -1.08 7.65
C GLY A 38 -8.96 -0.97 7.47
N ALA A 39 -8.46 -0.65 6.28
CA ALA A 39 -7.01 -0.48 6.08
C ALA A 39 -6.47 0.70 6.91
N PRO A 40 -5.34 0.53 7.64
CA PRO A 40 -4.69 1.64 8.32
C PRO A 40 -4.29 2.76 7.35
N SER A 41 -4.52 4.01 7.74
CA SER A 41 -4.14 5.17 6.93
C SER A 41 -2.62 5.35 6.90
N VAL A 42 -2.11 5.82 5.76
CA VAL A 42 -0.71 6.23 5.59
C VAL A 42 -0.57 7.68 6.07
N THR A 43 0.11 7.89 7.19
CA THR A 43 0.21 9.22 7.84
C THR A 43 1.31 10.11 7.25
N ASP A 44 2.31 9.52 6.61
CA ASP A 44 3.45 10.22 5.99
C ASP A 44 3.59 9.77 4.51
N PRO A 45 2.70 10.21 3.61
CA PRO A 45 2.63 9.68 2.24
C PRO A 45 3.88 10.02 1.42
N ILE A 46 4.41 9.05 0.68
CA ILE A 46 5.49 9.29 -0.29
C ILE A 46 4.87 9.82 -1.60
N THR A 47 5.11 11.08 -1.91
CA THR A 47 4.47 11.78 -3.04
C THR A 47 5.31 11.78 -4.32
N ASN A 48 6.64 11.70 -4.22
CA ASN A 48 7.53 11.74 -5.38
C ASN A 48 7.80 10.34 -5.98
N THR A 49 6.74 9.64 -6.40
CA THR A 49 6.84 8.25 -6.89
C THR A 49 7.02 8.12 -8.40
N LYS A 50 6.81 9.19 -9.17
CA LYS A 50 6.70 9.12 -10.64
C LYS A 50 7.92 8.55 -11.36
N SER A 51 9.13 8.82 -10.86
CA SER A 51 10.37 8.27 -11.42
C SER A 51 10.37 6.75 -11.29
N VAL A 52 10.04 6.22 -10.11
CA VAL A 52 9.97 4.78 -9.83
C VAL A 52 8.79 4.11 -10.52
N GLU A 53 7.69 4.82 -10.76
CA GLU A 53 6.58 4.28 -11.57
C GLU A 53 7.00 3.99 -13.02
N SER A 54 7.94 4.77 -13.58
CA SER A 54 8.44 4.61 -14.95
C SER A 54 9.71 3.75 -15.02
N ASP A 55 10.55 3.82 -14.00
CA ASP A 55 11.76 3.02 -13.84
C ASP A 55 11.80 2.38 -12.44
N PRO A 56 11.10 1.24 -12.24
CA PRO A 56 11.00 0.61 -10.93
C PRO A 56 12.34 0.08 -10.40
N CYS A 57 13.30 -0.17 -11.29
CA CYS A 57 14.62 -0.65 -10.90
C CYS A 57 15.50 0.45 -10.28
N SER A 58 15.14 1.72 -10.46
CA SER A 58 15.79 2.84 -9.78
C SER A 58 15.54 2.86 -8.26
N ALA A 59 14.49 2.18 -7.78
CA ALA A 59 14.15 2.16 -6.35
C ALA A 59 15.21 1.49 -5.48
N ILE A 60 15.94 0.50 -6.02
CA ILE A 60 17.05 -0.17 -5.34
C ILE A 60 18.14 -0.49 -6.35
N SER A 61 19.34 0.02 -6.11
CA SER A 61 20.51 -0.29 -6.95
C SER A 61 20.88 -1.79 -6.91
N ALA A 62 21.56 -2.28 -7.94
CA ALA A 62 22.03 -3.66 -7.98
C ALA A 62 23.00 -4.00 -6.83
N ASP A 63 23.84 -3.03 -6.42
CA ASP A 63 24.79 -3.21 -5.32
C ASP A 63 24.09 -3.31 -3.97
N GLU A 64 23.08 -2.46 -3.73
CA GLU A 64 22.27 -2.53 -2.52
C GLU A 64 21.46 -3.82 -2.46
N MET A 65 20.84 -4.23 -3.57
CA MET A 65 20.17 -5.53 -3.66
C MET A 65 21.15 -6.69 -3.41
N THR A 66 22.38 -6.58 -3.91
CA THR A 66 23.42 -7.59 -3.68
C THR A 66 23.79 -7.70 -2.20
N ALA A 67 23.86 -6.58 -1.50
CA ALA A 67 24.12 -6.56 -0.06
C ALA A 67 22.97 -7.15 0.77
N ILE A 68 21.72 -6.97 0.32
CA ILE A 68 20.52 -7.42 1.05
C ILE A 68 20.21 -8.90 0.79
N ALA A 69 20.25 -9.31 -0.48
CA ALA A 69 19.68 -10.57 -0.96
C ALA A 69 20.70 -11.51 -1.63
N GLY A 70 21.94 -11.06 -1.85
CA GLY A 70 23.00 -11.84 -2.48
C GLY A 70 23.21 -11.49 -3.95
N LYS A 71 24.16 -12.16 -4.60
CA LYS A 71 24.66 -11.76 -5.93
C LYS A 71 23.57 -11.74 -7.00
N VAL A 72 23.32 -10.54 -7.52
CA VAL A 72 22.41 -10.30 -8.64
C VAL A 72 23.15 -10.65 -9.94
N LYS A 73 22.61 -11.62 -10.69
CA LYS A 73 23.10 -11.97 -12.02
C LYS A 73 22.64 -10.96 -13.07
N ARG A 74 21.41 -10.50 -12.96
CA ARG A 74 20.82 -9.48 -13.85
C ARG A 74 19.59 -8.83 -13.23
N THR A 75 19.31 -7.63 -13.69
CA THR A 75 18.14 -6.83 -13.33
C THR A 75 17.36 -6.51 -14.60
N ARG A 76 16.03 -6.54 -14.53
CA ARG A 76 15.17 -6.15 -15.67
C ARG A 76 13.84 -5.59 -15.19
N SER A 77 13.30 -4.63 -15.93
CA SER A 77 11.93 -4.17 -15.78
C SER A 77 10.98 -5.13 -16.52
N GLU A 78 9.82 -5.39 -15.94
CA GLU A 78 8.79 -6.27 -16.48
C GLU A 78 7.41 -5.59 -16.38
N ASP A 79 6.66 -5.60 -17.48
CA ASP A 79 5.27 -5.19 -17.50
C ASP A 79 4.42 -6.25 -16.79
N MET A 80 3.72 -5.83 -15.74
CA MET A 80 2.80 -6.66 -14.98
C MET A 80 1.38 -6.12 -15.16
N THR A 81 0.37 -6.96 -14.90
CA THR A 81 -1.03 -6.55 -14.98
C THR A 81 -1.35 -5.32 -14.13
N ALA A 82 -0.61 -5.12 -13.03
CA ALA A 82 -0.89 -4.07 -12.06
C ALA A 82 0.10 -2.89 -12.06
N GLY A 83 1.05 -2.86 -13.01
CA GLY A 83 2.10 -1.83 -13.11
C GLY A 83 3.39 -2.39 -13.71
N ILE A 84 4.45 -1.59 -13.73
CA ILE A 84 5.80 -2.05 -14.09
C ILE A 84 6.53 -2.43 -12.81
N ALA A 85 7.23 -3.57 -12.81
CA ALA A 85 8.03 -4.01 -11.68
C ALA A 85 9.48 -4.25 -12.09
N CYS A 86 10.38 -4.11 -11.13
CA CYS A 86 11.76 -4.55 -11.27
C CYS A 86 11.90 -5.99 -10.82
N THR A 87 12.58 -6.81 -11.60
CA THR A 87 12.93 -8.19 -11.26
C THR A 87 14.45 -8.32 -11.18
N TRP A 88 14.93 -8.66 -9.99
CA TRP A 88 16.31 -9.11 -9.76
C TRP A 88 16.37 -10.63 -9.85
N VAL A 89 17.25 -11.13 -10.71
CA VAL A 89 17.54 -12.55 -10.87
C VAL A 89 18.90 -12.85 -10.27
N PHE A 90 18.96 -13.78 -9.33
CA PHE A 90 20.18 -14.11 -8.58
C PHE A 90 21.00 -15.20 -9.27
N GLU A 91 22.29 -15.30 -8.96
CA GLU A 91 23.18 -16.32 -9.55
C GLU A 91 22.71 -17.76 -9.26
N LEU A 92 22.21 -18.01 -8.06
CA LEU A 92 21.64 -19.29 -7.63
C LEU A 92 20.22 -19.47 -8.19
N SER A 93 20.05 -19.53 -9.50
CA SER A 93 18.73 -19.71 -10.15
C SER A 93 18.00 -20.97 -9.64
N PRO A 94 16.66 -20.98 -9.50
CA PRO A 94 15.69 -19.98 -9.99
C PRO A 94 15.26 -18.90 -8.96
N ASN A 95 16.17 -18.41 -8.12
CA ASN A 95 15.88 -17.33 -7.16
C ASN A 95 15.59 -15.98 -7.86
N THR A 96 14.45 -15.37 -7.54
CA THR A 96 14.09 -14.00 -7.99
C THR A 96 13.45 -13.17 -6.89
N ILE A 97 13.56 -11.86 -7.02
CA ILE A 97 12.76 -10.88 -6.27
C ILE A 97 12.15 -9.93 -7.30
N ASN A 98 10.83 -9.79 -7.26
CA ASN A 98 10.10 -8.79 -8.03
C ASN A 98 9.59 -7.69 -7.09
N ALA A 99 9.77 -6.42 -7.43
CA ALA A 99 9.23 -5.32 -6.65
C ALA A 99 8.84 -4.11 -7.51
N GLY A 100 7.80 -3.39 -7.10
CA GLY A 100 7.31 -2.24 -7.87
C GLY A 100 6.05 -1.62 -7.28
N LEU A 101 5.70 -0.44 -7.82
CA LEU A 101 4.46 0.26 -7.46
C LEU A 101 3.28 -0.33 -8.22
N VAL A 102 2.17 -0.57 -7.51
CA VAL A 102 0.95 -1.16 -8.08
C VAL A 102 0.04 -0.04 -8.58
N THR A 103 0.42 0.60 -9.69
CA THR A 103 -0.23 1.82 -10.20
C THR A 103 -1.63 1.63 -10.77
N ALA A 104 -1.99 0.39 -11.13
CA ALA A 104 -3.35 0.04 -11.54
C ALA A 104 -4.34 0.03 -10.36
N ASN A 105 -3.86 -0.20 -9.14
CA ASN A 105 -4.64 -0.09 -7.92
C ASN A 105 -4.69 1.38 -7.48
N LYS A 106 -5.90 1.91 -7.25
CA LYS A 106 -6.13 3.29 -6.81
C LYS A 106 -6.63 3.41 -5.36
N ASP A 107 -6.79 2.27 -4.68
CA ASP A 107 -7.28 2.19 -3.31
C ASP A 107 -6.18 1.73 -2.33
N GLY A 108 -4.93 1.62 -2.79
CA GLY A 108 -3.79 1.24 -1.96
C GLY A 108 -4.05 -0.07 -1.18
N LEU A 109 -3.74 -0.07 0.13
CA LEU A 109 -4.03 -1.23 0.98
C LEU A 109 -5.52 -1.50 1.16
N ASN A 110 -6.38 -0.49 0.99
CA ASN A 110 -7.82 -0.66 1.14
C ASN A 110 -8.39 -1.71 0.15
N ALA A 111 -7.82 -1.80 -1.05
CA ALA A 111 -8.15 -2.87 -2.00
C ALA A 111 -7.91 -4.27 -1.42
N LEU A 112 -6.78 -4.49 -0.75
CA LEU A 112 -6.44 -5.80 -0.16
C LEU A 112 -7.35 -6.14 1.03
N TYR A 113 -7.67 -5.14 1.85
CA TYR A 113 -8.63 -5.31 2.95
C TYR A 113 -10.03 -5.65 2.42
N ALA A 114 -10.48 -4.99 1.35
CA ALA A 114 -11.74 -5.30 0.70
C ALA A 114 -11.75 -6.72 0.09
N GLN A 115 -10.65 -7.12 -0.57
CA GLN A 115 -10.49 -8.48 -1.09
C GLN A 115 -10.51 -9.55 0.02
N HIS A 116 -9.88 -9.26 1.16
CA HIS A 116 -9.95 -10.13 2.32
C HIS A 116 -11.38 -10.26 2.86
N ALA A 117 -12.07 -9.14 3.04
CA ALA A 117 -13.46 -9.13 3.50
C ALA A 117 -14.41 -9.88 2.55
N ALA A 118 -14.11 -9.87 1.24
CA ALA A 118 -14.84 -10.62 0.23
C ALA A 118 -14.46 -12.12 0.15
N GLY A 119 -13.45 -12.58 0.90
CA GLY A 119 -13.00 -13.96 0.91
C GLY A 119 -12.12 -14.36 -0.30
N SER A 120 -11.59 -13.39 -1.05
CA SER A 120 -10.82 -13.64 -2.28
C SER A 120 -9.33 -13.97 -2.05
N LEU A 121 -8.84 -13.80 -0.82
CA LEU A 121 -7.43 -14.02 -0.46
C LEU A 121 -7.26 -15.31 0.34
N THR A 122 -6.33 -16.16 -0.09
CA THR A 122 -5.93 -17.38 0.63
C THR A 122 -5.03 -17.07 1.81
N THR A 123 -4.30 -15.95 1.76
CA THR A 123 -3.51 -15.41 2.87
C THR A 123 -3.77 -13.92 3.01
N PHE A 124 -4.01 -13.48 4.24
CA PHE A 124 -4.05 -12.06 4.59
C PHE A 124 -3.54 -11.89 6.02
N LYS A 125 -2.41 -11.22 6.17
CA LYS A 125 -1.76 -10.99 7.45
C LYS A 125 -1.20 -9.57 7.49
N PRO A 126 -1.89 -8.63 8.15
CA PRO A 126 -1.27 -7.37 8.55
C PRO A 126 -0.01 -7.65 9.37
N VAL A 127 1.07 -6.93 9.07
CA VAL A 127 2.35 -7.04 9.76
C VAL A 127 2.72 -5.70 10.39
N ASP A 128 3.76 -5.71 11.24
CA ASP A 128 4.27 -4.48 11.83
C ASP A 128 4.67 -3.46 10.73
N PRO A 129 4.46 -2.16 10.97
CA PRO A 129 4.80 -1.14 9.99
C PRO A 129 6.27 -1.19 9.56
N ILE A 130 6.51 -1.13 8.25
CA ILE A 130 7.86 -1.15 7.67
C ILE A 130 8.29 0.29 7.44
N SER A 131 9.31 0.74 8.16
CA SER A 131 9.78 2.14 8.11
C SER A 131 8.66 3.16 8.37
N GLY A 132 7.68 2.79 9.20
CA GLY A 132 6.52 3.61 9.55
C GLY A 132 5.30 3.46 8.62
N TYR A 133 5.36 2.62 7.58
CA TYR A 133 4.26 2.42 6.64
C TYR A 133 3.48 1.14 6.93
N PRO A 134 2.14 1.17 6.88
CA PRO A 134 1.35 -0.03 7.05
C PRO A 134 1.68 -1.06 5.98
N ALA A 135 1.67 -2.34 6.34
CA ALA A 135 2.04 -3.41 5.45
C ALA A 135 1.21 -4.67 5.69
N VAL A 136 1.04 -5.47 4.64
CA VAL A 136 0.27 -6.70 4.64
C VAL A 136 1.01 -7.76 3.83
N VAL A 137 1.18 -8.95 4.41
CA VAL A 137 1.50 -10.15 3.65
C VAL A 137 0.19 -10.75 3.13
N TYR A 138 0.10 -10.98 1.83
CA TYR A 138 -1.13 -11.51 1.24
C TYR A 138 -0.84 -12.53 0.14
N ALA A 139 -1.84 -13.34 -0.19
CA ALA A 139 -1.82 -14.21 -1.36
C ALA A 139 -3.25 -14.52 -1.80
N ASN A 140 -3.40 -14.82 -3.09
CA ASN A 140 -4.62 -15.34 -3.70
C ASN A 140 -4.28 -16.66 -4.45
N GLY A 141 -3.50 -17.51 -3.80
CA GLY A 141 -2.78 -18.63 -4.38
C GLY A 141 -1.30 -18.31 -4.57
N GLY A 142 -0.48 -19.37 -4.67
CA GLY A 142 0.96 -19.27 -4.88
C GLY A 142 1.77 -19.06 -3.59
N GLU A 143 1.13 -19.00 -2.42
CA GLU A 143 1.79 -19.15 -1.13
C GLU A 143 2.55 -20.48 -1.01
N GLY A 144 3.60 -20.50 -0.20
CA GLY A 144 4.43 -21.69 0.00
C GLY A 144 5.83 -21.34 0.46
N LYS A 145 6.66 -22.38 0.71
CA LYS A 145 8.06 -22.18 1.09
C LYS A 145 8.81 -21.40 0.00
N GLY A 146 9.68 -20.50 0.42
CA GLY A 146 10.44 -19.63 -0.50
C GLY A 146 9.63 -18.51 -1.15
N ASN A 147 8.30 -18.44 -0.98
CA ASN A 147 7.47 -17.38 -1.54
C ASN A 147 6.98 -16.43 -0.45
N CYS A 148 6.98 -15.13 -0.75
CA CYS A 148 6.24 -14.13 0.01
C CYS A 148 5.68 -13.10 -0.95
N THR A 149 4.53 -12.53 -0.66
CA THR A 149 4.03 -11.32 -1.34
C THR A 149 3.68 -10.32 -0.25
N LEU A 150 4.45 -9.24 -0.21
CA LEU A 150 4.36 -8.19 0.78
C LEU A 150 3.93 -6.89 0.08
N ALA A 151 2.82 -6.30 0.52
CA ALA A 151 2.39 -4.97 0.11
C ALA A 151 2.66 -3.96 1.22
N ILE A 152 3.20 -2.81 0.85
CA ILE A 152 3.44 -1.67 1.74
C ILE A 152 2.63 -0.50 1.22
N GLY A 153 1.73 0.05 2.03
CA GLY A 153 0.97 1.25 1.67
C GLY A 153 1.87 2.48 1.74
N VAL A 154 2.33 2.98 0.59
CA VAL A 154 3.18 4.19 0.51
C VAL A 154 2.36 5.47 0.44
N ARG A 155 1.09 5.35 0.04
CA ARG A 155 0.01 6.33 0.15
C ARG A 155 -1.31 5.58 0.34
N ASN A 156 -2.39 6.29 0.69
CA ASN A 156 -3.71 5.67 0.83
C ASN A 156 -4.22 5.04 -0.48
N ASP A 157 -3.75 5.55 -1.63
CA ASP A 157 -4.13 5.12 -2.97
C ASP A 157 -3.08 4.23 -3.65
N LEU A 158 -1.90 4.01 -3.04
CA LEU A 158 -0.76 3.37 -3.70
C LEU A 158 0.00 2.43 -2.77
N VAL A 159 0.32 1.24 -3.28
CA VAL A 159 1.15 0.25 -2.61
C VAL A 159 2.43 -0.03 -3.39
N TYR A 160 3.51 -0.33 -2.66
CA TYR A 160 4.72 -0.93 -3.19
C TYR A 160 4.74 -2.41 -2.82
N ASN A 161 4.89 -3.27 -3.81
CA ASN A 161 4.95 -4.72 -3.61
C ASN A 161 6.39 -5.22 -3.62
N VAL A 162 6.67 -6.24 -2.80
CA VAL A 162 7.91 -7.02 -2.82
C VAL A 162 7.56 -8.51 -2.79
N ILE A 163 8.07 -9.23 -3.78
CA ILE A 163 7.69 -10.62 -4.09
C ILE A 163 8.95 -11.47 -4.31
N PRO A 164 9.59 -11.97 -3.24
CA PRO A 164 10.60 -13.00 -3.37
C PRO A 164 9.98 -14.34 -3.79
N ARG A 165 10.65 -15.02 -4.72
CA ARG A 165 10.45 -16.44 -5.04
C ARG A 165 11.80 -17.14 -4.97
N LEU A 166 11.94 -17.97 -3.96
CA LEU A 166 13.21 -18.55 -3.59
C LEU A 166 13.20 -20.07 -3.73
N SER A 167 14.30 -20.63 -4.22
CA SER A 167 14.61 -22.05 -4.14
C SER A 167 15.25 -22.40 -2.80
N ASN A 168 15.25 -23.68 -2.45
CA ASN A 168 15.72 -24.22 -1.17
C ASN A 168 17.21 -23.93 -0.87
N GLU A 169 18.00 -23.64 -1.89
CA GLU A 169 19.42 -23.28 -1.73
C GLU A 169 19.62 -21.83 -1.28
N HIS A 170 18.60 -20.97 -1.36
CA HIS A 170 18.72 -19.58 -0.94
C HIS A 170 18.76 -19.48 0.60
N PRO A 171 19.66 -18.69 1.20
CA PRO A 171 19.74 -18.54 2.66
C PRO A 171 18.43 -18.10 3.31
N SER A 172 17.64 -17.28 2.61
CA SER A 172 16.33 -16.81 3.07
C SER A 172 15.15 -17.70 2.67
N PHE A 173 15.36 -18.91 2.14
CA PHE A 173 14.26 -19.79 1.71
C PHE A 173 13.25 -20.11 2.83
N ALA A 174 13.76 -20.28 4.05
CA ALA A 174 12.94 -20.54 5.23
C ALA A 174 12.16 -19.32 5.72
N ASP A 175 12.62 -18.10 5.37
CA ASP A 175 12.00 -16.84 5.75
C ASP A 175 12.00 -15.83 4.57
N PRO A 176 11.20 -16.08 3.53
CA PRO A 176 11.10 -15.19 2.38
C PRO A 176 10.48 -13.84 2.77
N CYS A 177 9.57 -13.80 3.75
CA CYS A 177 8.95 -12.55 4.18
C CYS A 177 9.91 -11.65 4.97
N GLY A 178 10.80 -12.22 5.79
CA GLY A 178 11.88 -11.45 6.42
C GLY A 178 12.83 -10.83 5.39
N LEU A 179 13.12 -11.52 4.28
CA LEU A 179 13.85 -10.93 3.16
C LEU A 179 13.03 -9.81 2.48
N ALA A 180 11.74 -10.05 2.22
CA ALA A 180 10.86 -9.04 1.63
C ALA A 180 10.81 -7.76 2.47
N THR A 181 10.76 -7.87 3.80
CA THR A 181 10.78 -6.73 4.73
C THR A 181 12.08 -5.93 4.62
N LYS A 182 13.24 -6.59 4.51
CA LYS A 182 14.53 -5.88 4.34
C LYS A 182 14.61 -5.13 3.02
N VAL A 183 14.17 -5.77 1.93
CA VAL A 183 14.09 -5.16 0.60
C VAL A 183 13.11 -3.99 0.61
N ALA A 184 11.93 -4.15 1.22
CA ALA A 184 10.94 -3.10 1.35
C ALA A 184 11.50 -1.90 2.14
N ALA A 185 12.17 -2.12 3.26
CA ALA A 185 12.76 -1.05 4.05
C ALA A 185 13.78 -0.22 3.24
N ALA A 186 14.61 -0.88 2.42
CA ALA A 186 15.54 -0.23 1.51
C ALA A 186 14.82 0.59 0.42
N ALA A 187 13.84 -0.02 -0.27
CA ALA A 187 13.04 0.69 -1.27
C ALA A 187 12.36 1.93 -0.70
N ILE A 188 11.70 1.81 0.48
CA ILE A 188 11.01 2.92 1.13
C ILE A 188 11.97 4.04 1.50
N LYS A 189 13.16 3.70 2.02
CA LYS A 189 14.22 4.68 2.31
C LYS A 189 14.62 5.45 1.06
N ASN A 190 14.83 4.76 -0.06
CA ASN A 190 15.26 5.38 -1.31
C ASN A 190 14.13 6.21 -1.95
N LEU A 191 12.89 5.72 -1.91
CA LEU A 191 11.70 6.42 -2.35
C LEU A 191 11.48 7.75 -1.62
N LYS A 192 11.83 7.83 -0.32
CA LYS A 192 11.79 9.07 0.45
C LYS A 192 12.85 10.10 0.03
N GLY A 193 13.96 9.65 -0.54
CA GLY A 193 15.07 10.49 -0.97
C GLY A 193 15.06 10.84 -2.47
N ALA A 194 14.11 10.30 -3.23
CA ALA A 194 13.99 10.45 -4.68
C ALA A 194 13.34 11.77 -5.10
#